data_AF-A0A969T6N4-F1
#
_entry.id   AF-A0A969T6N4-F1
#
_cell.length_a   1.000
_cell.length_b   1.000
_cell.length_c   1.000
_cell.angle_alpha   90.00
_cell.angle_beta   90.00
_cell.angle_gamma   90.00
#
_symmetry.space_group_name_H-M   'P 1'
#
loop_
_entity.id
_entity.type
_entity.pdbx_description
1 polymer ?
#
loop_
_entity_poly.entity_id
_entity_poly.type
_entity_poly.pdbx_seq_one_letter_code
_entity_poly.pdbx_strand_id
1 'polypeptide(L)'
;MVPEDAIFVIETSNLTDGWKAISESNIWNHLLKNPYFNDINEYAELLDDFLKDNKTVDLVLRNRPMLISAHMISAVDYDFLFVVDLQSAKTLSSAIDEVLGLVDGYDVKKRKYKKNEIIEFIDKEDPQSIIYFTVVDNLLVGTFTGQLMERTLDGRDVNYWENNEQYKLITDELSTRKLFKFYFNYRSLPGFVSIYAEDMEEYTVPMSKALTFSAFDVNLEDNKLSLDGCSALDSMPSYFSALSDVKPGEMHAYEIISDQTALYVSIGFKNYNMFFQSLVDQYGKGNAQDMEDYAGNVKTVEKWFDINVQKNFFDWIGEEIAFIKLRPISSSRLEDVIAVIHTNNINDAKAGMERITKQIRKRSPLKFDIIDYKTIK
;
A
#
# COMPACT_ATOMS: atom_id res chain seq x y z
N MET A 1 -2.88 -20.39 6.63
CA MET A 1 -1.63 -20.72 5.90
C MET A 1 -0.74 -19.52 5.63
N VAL A 2 -1.25 -18.29 5.55
CA VAL A 2 -0.39 -17.10 5.40
C VAL A 2 0.24 -16.73 6.77
N PRO A 3 1.58 -16.61 6.88
CA PRO A 3 2.24 -16.12 8.10
C PRO A 3 1.77 -14.72 8.52
N GLU A 4 1.80 -14.43 9.83
CA GLU A 4 1.35 -13.14 10.40
C GLU A 4 2.20 -11.92 10.00
N ASP A 5 3.38 -12.15 9.45
CA ASP A 5 4.33 -11.11 9.04
C ASP A 5 4.31 -10.84 7.53
N ALA A 6 3.26 -11.30 6.83
CA ALA A 6 3.00 -10.89 5.46
C ALA A 6 3.07 -9.36 5.36
N ILE A 7 3.85 -8.86 4.40
CA ILE A 7 3.96 -7.45 4.05
C ILE A 7 2.64 -6.98 3.43
N PHE A 8 2.22 -7.73 2.41
CA PHE A 8 0.93 -7.58 1.76
C PHE A 8 0.40 -8.93 1.30
N VAL A 9 -0.90 -9.00 1.04
CA VAL A 9 -1.60 -10.16 0.50
C VAL A 9 -2.46 -9.71 -0.68
N ILE A 10 -2.33 -10.39 -1.81
CA ILE A 10 -3.22 -10.26 -2.96
C ILE A 10 -4.12 -11.50 -2.95
N GLU A 11 -5.43 -11.28 -2.97
CA GLU A 11 -6.42 -12.34 -3.12
C GLU A 11 -7.05 -12.25 -4.49
N THR A 12 -7.18 -13.40 -5.17
CA THR A 12 -8.04 -13.55 -6.34
C THR A 12 -9.07 -14.64 -6.10
N SER A 13 -10.31 -14.35 -6.48
CA SER A 13 -11.39 -15.34 -6.44
C SER A 13 -11.28 -16.39 -7.56
N ASN A 14 -10.53 -16.08 -8.62
CA ASN A 14 -10.27 -16.98 -9.74
C ASN A 14 -8.87 -16.72 -10.30
N LEU A 15 -7.96 -17.68 -10.12
CA LEU A 15 -6.59 -17.64 -10.62
C LEU A 15 -6.52 -17.46 -12.13
N THR A 16 -7.32 -18.20 -12.90
CA THR A 16 -7.31 -18.14 -14.37
C THR A 16 -7.73 -16.77 -14.87
N ASP A 17 -8.83 -16.23 -14.34
CA ASP A 17 -9.32 -14.90 -14.72
C ASP A 17 -8.36 -13.82 -14.22
N GLY A 18 -7.81 -13.97 -13.01
CA GLY A 18 -6.83 -13.05 -12.44
C GLY A 18 -5.55 -12.98 -13.25
N TRP A 19 -4.95 -14.13 -13.55
CA TRP A 19 -3.73 -14.22 -14.35
C TRP A 19 -3.92 -13.58 -15.72
N LYS A 20 -5.04 -13.89 -16.38
CA LYS A 20 -5.40 -13.27 -17.66
C LYS A 20 -5.52 -11.75 -17.54
N ALA A 21 -6.24 -11.26 -16.52
CA ALA A 21 -6.45 -9.84 -16.32
C ALA A 21 -5.13 -9.08 -16.11
N ILE A 22 -4.18 -9.64 -15.35
CA ILE A 22 -2.87 -9.03 -15.11
C ILE A 22 -2.00 -9.09 -16.37
N SER A 23 -1.77 -10.30 -16.90
CA SER A 23 -0.84 -10.53 -18.02
C SER A 23 -1.24 -9.79 -19.30
N GLU A 24 -2.54 -9.64 -19.56
CA GLU A 24 -3.05 -8.92 -20.73
C GLU A 24 -3.16 -7.40 -20.53
N SER A 25 -2.97 -6.88 -19.30
CA SER A 25 -3.15 -5.45 -19.02
C SER A 25 -1.99 -4.59 -19.57
N ASN A 26 -2.30 -3.39 -20.06
CA ASN A 26 -1.23 -2.46 -20.46
C ASN A 26 -0.43 -1.96 -19.26
N ILE A 27 -1.05 -1.93 -18.07
CA ILE A 27 -0.40 -1.54 -16.82
C ILE A 27 0.74 -2.51 -16.51
N TRP A 28 0.47 -3.81 -16.49
CA TRP A 28 1.50 -4.82 -16.24
C TRP A 28 2.64 -4.70 -17.25
N ASN A 29 2.31 -4.71 -18.54
CA ASN A 29 3.28 -4.52 -19.62
C ASN A 29 4.09 -3.21 -19.53
N HIS A 30 3.56 -2.17 -18.88
CA HIS A 30 4.28 -0.94 -18.61
C HIS A 30 5.18 -1.05 -17.37
N LEU A 31 4.71 -1.65 -16.28
CA LEU A 31 5.48 -1.88 -15.06
C LEU A 31 6.72 -2.74 -15.35
N LEU A 32 6.59 -3.74 -16.21
CA LEU A 32 7.69 -4.59 -16.68
C LEU A 32 8.83 -3.86 -17.39
N LYS A 33 8.63 -2.59 -17.81
CA LYS A 33 9.70 -1.77 -18.39
C LYS A 33 10.64 -1.20 -17.33
N ASN A 34 10.26 -1.27 -16.06
CA ASN A 34 11.03 -0.73 -14.96
C ASN A 34 11.77 -1.88 -14.24
N PRO A 35 13.10 -1.82 -14.10
CA PRO A 35 13.91 -2.87 -13.45
C PRO A 35 13.44 -3.27 -12.05
N TYR A 36 12.79 -2.37 -11.29
CA TYR A 36 12.26 -2.69 -9.96
C TYR A 36 11.15 -3.75 -9.97
N PHE A 37 10.54 -4.01 -11.14
CA PHE A 37 9.51 -5.04 -11.30
C PHE A 37 10.06 -6.32 -11.93
N ASN A 38 11.38 -6.42 -12.18
CA ASN A 38 11.99 -7.60 -12.78
C ASN A 38 11.78 -8.85 -11.91
N ASP A 39 12.01 -8.77 -10.60
CA ASP A 39 11.85 -9.93 -9.71
C ASP A 39 10.39 -10.43 -9.74
N ILE A 40 9.42 -9.51 -9.72
CA ILE A 40 7.99 -9.86 -9.81
C ILE A 40 7.68 -10.46 -11.19
N ASN A 41 8.33 -9.99 -12.25
CA ASN A 41 8.21 -10.59 -13.58
C ASN A 41 8.79 -12.00 -13.64
N GLU A 42 9.96 -12.24 -13.06
CA GLU A 42 10.59 -13.56 -13.03
C GLU A 42 9.68 -14.57 -12.33
N TYR A 43 9.09 -14.21 -11.18
CA TYR A 43 8.11 -15.08 -10.51
C TYR A 43 6.83 -15.28 -11.34
N ALA A 44 6.39 -14.24 -12.05
CA ALA A 44 5.26 -14.31 -12.96
C ALA A 44 5.54 -15.26 -14.15
N GLU A 45 6.70 -15.17 -14.77
CA GLU A 45 7.14 -16.05 -15.88
C GLU A 45 7.33 -17.48 -15.40
N LEU A 46 7.99 -17.70 -14.26
CA LEU A 46 8.13 -19.02 -13.65
C LEU A 46 6.77 -19.68 -13.37
N LEU A 47 5.80 -18.91 -12.86
CA LEU A 47 4.45 -19.39 -12.65
C LEU A 47 3.73 -19.69 -13.98
N ASP A 48 3.88 -18.83 -14.99
CA ASP A 48 3.27 -19.01 -16.31
C ASP A 48 3.81 -20.24 -17.03
N ASP A 49 5.14 -20.45 -17.03
CA ASP A 49 5.81 -21.61 -17.60
C ASP A 49 5.36 -22.89 -16.88
N PHE A 50 5.32 -22.86 -15.54
CA PHE A 50 4.82 -23.97 -14.73
C PHE A 50 3.36 -24.33 -15.05
N LEU A 51 2.50 -23.33 -15.34
CA LEU A 51 1.09 -23.53 -15.68
C LEU A 51 0.88 -23.98 -17.13
N LYS A 52 1.58 -23.39 -18.11
CA LYS A 52 1.36 -23.61 -19.55
C LYS A 52 1.88 -24.95 -20.03
N ASP A 53 3.02 -25.39 -19.54
CA ASP A 53 3.68 -26.59 -20.05
C ASP A 53 3.13 -27.87 -19.44
N ASN A 54 2.30 -27.77 -18.39
CA ASN A 54 1.74 -28.92 -17.71
C ASN A 54 0.20 -28.93 -17.67
N LYS A 55 -0.40 -29.64 -18.62
CA LYS A 55 -1.87 -29.87 -18.71
C LYS A 55 -2.49 -30.39 -17.42
N THR A 56 -1.71 -31.11 -16.61
CA THR A 56 -2.19 -31.71 -15.37
C THR A 56 -2.23 -30.67 -14.24
N VAL A 57 -1.28 -29.74 -14.21
CA VAL A 57 -1.27 -28.60 -13.28
C VAL A 57 -2.40 -27.62 -13.63
N ASP A 58 -2.63 -27.33 -14.91
CA ASP A 58 -3.78 -26.53 -15.36
C ASP A 58 -5.11 -27.13 -14.84
N LEU A 59 -5.33 -28.43 -14.97
CA LEU A 59 -6.53 -29.11 -14.46
C LEU A 59 -6.75 -28.91 -12.95
N VAL A 60 -5.68 -28.80 -12.17
CA VAL A 60 -5.73 -28.66 -10.71
C VAL A 60 -5.98 -27.20 -10.30
N LEU A 61 -5.28 -26.26 -10.93
CA LEU A 61 -5.23 -24.85 -10.53
C LEU A 61 -6.24 -23.96 -11.27
N ARG A 62 -6.81 -24.43 -12.37
CA ARG A 62 -7.77 -23.67 -13.16
C ARG A 62 -9.02 -23.30 -12.36
N ASN A 63 -9.41 -22.03 -12.48
CA ASN A 63 -10.58 -21.44 -11.83
C ASN A 63 -10.59 -21.58 -10.29
N ARG A 64 -9.41 -21.69 -9.66
CA ARG A 64 -9.29 -21.78 -8.21
C ARG A 64 -9.10 -20.41 -7.56
N PRO A 65 -9.66 -20.18 -6.35
CA PRO A 65 -9.25 -19.06 -5.53
C PRO A 65 -7.78 -19.18 -5.14
N MET A 66 -7.09 -18.05 -5.05
CA MET A 66 -5.67 -18.00 -4.72
C MET A 66 -5.33 -16.77 -3.88
N LEU A 67 -4.40 -16.97 -2.96
CA LEU A 67 -3.72 -15.92 -2.21
C LEU A 67 -2.25 -15.88 -2.61
N ILE A 68 -1.72 -14.67 -2.74
CA ILE A 68 -0.29 -14.40 -2.92
C ILE A 68 0.11 -13.49 -1.76
N SER A 69 1.09 -13.86 -0.96
CA SER A 69 1.58 -13.02 0.13
C SER A 69 3.08 -12.80 0.03
N ALA A 70 3.52 -11.56 0.22
CA ALA A 70 4.93 -11.18 0.23
C ALA A 70 5.47 -11.22 1.67
N HIS A 71 6.68 -11.76 1.87
CA HIS A 71 7.29 -11.89 3.19
C HIS A 71 8.78 -11.55 3.13
N MET A 72 9.26 -10.79 4.12
CA MET A 72 10.70 -10.57 4.28
C MET A 72 11.40 -11.91 4.54
N ILE A 73 12.44 -12.20 3.75
CA ILE A 73 13.33 -13.37 3.93
C ILE A 73 14.71 -12.95 4.43
N SER A 74 15.06 -11.68 4.27
CA SER A 74 16.24 -11.05 4.88
C SER A 74 15.96 -9.59 5.21
N ALA A 75 16.97 -8.82 5.61
CA ALA A 75 16.83 -7.38 5.83
C ALA A 75 16.72 -6.57 4.51
N VAL A 76 17.10 -7.17 3.39
CA VAL A 76 17.23 -6.51 2.08
C VAL A 76 16.47 -7.24 0.97
N ASP A 77 15.68 -8.25 1.33
CA ASP A 77 15.06 -9.14 0.36
C ASP A 77 13.76 -9.76 0.90
N TYR A 78 12.83 -10.01 0.01
CA TYR A 78 11.52 -10.59 0.29
C TYR A 78 11.14 -11.59 -0.81
N ASP A 79 10.29 -12.55 -0.46
CA ASP A 79 9.81 -13.58 -1.40
C ASP A 79 8.31 -13.81 -1.22
N PHE A 80 7.70 -14.54 -2.14
CA PHE A 80 6.28 -14.80 -2.22
C PHE A 80 5.91 -16.20 -1.71
N LEU A 81 4.75 -16.25 -1.09
CA LEU A 81 4.02 -17.47 -0.76
C LEU A 81 2.74 -17.50 -1.59
N PHE A 82 2.49 -18.61 -2.26
CA PHE A 82 1.31 -18.85 -3.06
C PHE A 82 0.44 -19.88 -2.35
N VAL A 83 -0.85 -19.60 -2.17
CA VAL A 83 -1.81 -20.51 -1.54
C VAL A 83 -3.02 -20.66 -2.45
N VAL A 84 -3.23 -21.86 -2.97
CA VAL A 84 -4.35 -22.18 -3.86
C VAL A 84 -5.33 -23.09 -3.14
N ASP A 85 -6.60 -22.71 -3.11
CA ASP A 85 -7.67 -23.58 -2.60
C ASP A 85 -8.10 -24.57 -3.69
N LEU A 86 -7.79 -25.85 -3.47
CA LEU A 86 -8.12 -26.94 -4.38
C LEU A 86 -9.61 -27.33 -4.34
N GLN A 87 -10.38 -26.75 -3.41
CA GLN A 87 -11.80 -26.94 -3.17
C GLN A 87 -12.22 -28.42 -3.09
N SER A 88 -12.17 -29.00 -1.89
CA SER A 88 -12.81 -30.28 -1.49
C SER A 88 -12.65 -31.50 -2.42
N ALA A 89 -11.71 -31.51 -3.35
CA ALA A 89 -11.29 -32.71 -4.05
C ALA A 89 -10.25 -33.45 -3.19
N LYS A 90 -10.69 -34.13 -2.12
CA LYS A 90 -9.84 -35.04 -1.32
C LYS A 90 -9.10 -36.09 -2.18
N THR A 91 -9.65 -36.41 -3.36
CA THR A 91 -9.02 -37.25 -4.38
C THR A 91 -7.88 -36.55 -5.13
N LEU A 92 -7.92 -35.22 -5.30
CA LEU A 92 -6.83 -34.46 -5.92
C LEU A 92 -5.65 -34.32 -4.98
N SER A 93 -5.86 -34.05 -3.68
CA SER A 93 -4.75 -33.89 -2.72
C SER A 93 -3.85 -35.12 -2.64
N SER A 94 -4.41 -36.33 -2.78
CA SER A 94 -3.63 -37.57 -2.81
C SER A 94 -2.99 -37.87 -4.17
N ALA A 95 -3.55 -37.32 -5.26
CA ALA A 95 -3.00 -37.46 -6.61
C ALA A 95 -2.01 -36.34 -6.96
N ILE A 96 -2.01 -35.22 -6.23
CA ILE A 96 -1.15 -34.06 -6.50
C ILE A 96 0.33 -34.44 -6.44
N ASP A 97 0.73 -35.30 -5.52
CA ASP A 97 2.11 -35.79 -5.48
C ASP A 97 2.51 -36.55 -6.75
N GLU A 98 1.57 -37.31 -7.32
CA GLU A 98 1.74 -38.09 -8.53
C GLU A 98 1.70 -37.19 -9.78
N VAL A 99 0.82 -36.18 -9.77
CA VAL A 99 0.68 -35.14 -10.81
C VAL A 99 1.92 -34.24 -10.87
N LEU A 100 2.38 -33.77 -9.70
CA LEU A 100 3.55 -32.93 -9.57
C LEU A 100 4.83 -33.74 -9.90
N GLY A 101 4.86 -35.04 -9.61
CA GLY A 101 5.95 -35.93 -10.02
C GLY A 101 6.11 -36.11 -11.54
N LEU A 102 5.13 -35.67 -12.34
CA LEU A 102 5.15 -35.71 -13.81
C LEU A 102 5.57 -34.38 -14.45
N VAL A 103 5.96 -33.38 -13.65
CA VAL A 103 6.45 -32.11 -14.18
C VAL A 103 7.85 -32.33 -14.77
N ASP A 104 7.97 -32.16 -16.08
CA ASP A 104 9.24 -32.21 -16.79
C ASP A 104 10.14 -31.02 -16.38
N GLY A 105 11.46 -31.15 -16.58
CA GLY A 105 12.42 -30.09 -16.23
C GLY A 105 12.93 -30.09 -14.78
N TYR A 106 12.28 -30.80 -13.86
CA TYR A 106 12.65 -30.81 -12.44
C TYR A 106 13.04 -32.20 -11.90
N ASP A 107 13.97 -32.23 -10.96
CA ASP A 107 14.24 -33.35 -10.07
C ASP A 107 13.40 -33.20 -8.81
N VAL A 108 12.51 -34.17 -8.55
CA VAL A 108 11.56 -34.11 -7.44
C VAL A 108 12.10 -34.84 -6.22
N LYS A 109 12.20 -34.15 -5.09
CA LYS A 109 12.51 -34.73 -3.79
C LYS A 109 11.37 -34.51 -2.81
N LYS A 110 11.23 -35.43 -1.86
CA LYS A 110 10.27 -35.32 -0.76
C LYS A 110 11.03 -35.35 0.55
N ARG A 111 10.76 -34.38 1.42
CA ARG A 111 11.27 -34.37 2.79
C ARG A 111 10.14 -34.21 3.79
N LYS A 112 10.30 -34.84 4.94
CA LYS A 112 9.35 -34.71 6.04
C LYS A 112 9.71 -33.49 6.89
N TYR A 113 8.74 -32.63 7.15
CA TYR A 113 8.85 -31.52 8.09
C TYR A 113 7.72 -31.58 9.11
N LYS A 114 8.05 -31.99 10.34
CA LYS A 114 7.07 -32.27 11.41
C LYS A 114 6.00 -33.28 10.94
N LYS A 115 4.72 -32.86 10.91
CA LYS A 115 3.57 -33.68 10.46
C LYS A 115 3.28 -33.56 8.95
N ASN A 116 4.03 -32.75 8.21
CA ASN A 116 3.80 -32.49 6.78
C ASN A 116 4.93 -33.05 5.92
N GLU A 117 4.62 -33.20 4.63
CA GLU A 117 5.59 -33.46 3.59
C GLU A 117 5.81 -32.17 2.79
N ILE A 118 7.08 -31.86 2.53
CA ILE A 118 7.50 -30.80 1.62
C ILE A 118 8.07 -31.47 0.38
N ILE A 119 7.58 -31.06 -0.78
CA ILE A 119 8.02 -31.52 -2.08
C ILE A 119 8.92 -30.43 -2.66
N GLU A 120 10.11 -30.79 -3.08
CA GLU A 120 11.14 -29.89 -3.61
C GLU A 120 11.32 -30.19 -5.10
N PHE A 121 11.05 -29.19 -5.93
CA PHE A 121 11.24 -29.19 -7.37
C PHE A 121 12.56 -28.50 -7.64
N ILE A 122 13.60 -29.29 -7.88
CA ILE A 122 14.95 -28.79 -8.14
C ILE A 122 15.10 -28.68 -9.65
N ASP A 123 15.37 -27.48 -10.16
CA ASP A 123 15.57 -27.26 -11.60
C ASP A 123 16.78 -28.07 -12.08
N LYS A 124 16.62 -28.79 -13.21
CA LYS A 124 17.70 -29.62 -13.78
C LYS A 124 18.81 -28.79 -14.42
N GLU A 125 18.50 -27.59 -14.88
CA GLU A 125 19.45 -26.65 -15.47
C GLU A 125 20.13 -25.78 -14.41
N ASP A 126 19.40 -25.37 -13.37
CA ASP A 126 19.93 -24.65 -12.20
C ASP A 126 19.56 -25.31 -10.86
N PRO A 127 20.40 -26.20 -10.32
CA PRO A 127 20.13 -26.88 -9.06
C PRO A 127 20.01 -25.97 -7.82
N GLN A 128 20.31 -24.66 -7.92
CA GLN A 128 20.05 -23.69 -6.84
C GLN A 128 18.62 -23.15 -6.87
N SER A 129 17.94 -23.21 -8.02
CA SER A 129 16.53 -22.88 -8.17
C SER A 129 15.67 -24.03 -7.69
N ILE A 130 14.97 -23.81 -6.58
CA ILE A 130 14.13 -24.82 -5.93
C ILE A 130 12.75 -24.24 -5.66
N ILE A 131 11.72 -24.94 -6.14
CA ILE A 131 10.33 -24.62 -5.79
C ILE A 131 9.87 -25.58 -4.70
N TYR A 132 9.38 -25.04 -3.59
CA TYR A 132 8.90 -25.79 -2.45
C TYR A 132 7.38 -25.83 -2.47
N PHE A 133 6.81 -27.04 -2.44
CA PHE A 133 5.37 -27.26 -2.32
C PHE A 133 5.01 -28.06 -1.07
N THR A 134 3.82 -27.82 -0.55
CA THR A 134 3.17 -28.70 0.43
C THR A 134 1.66 -28.67 0.24
N VAL A 135 1.00 -29.78 0.55
CA VAL A 135 -0.46 -29.85 0.58
C VAL A 135 -0.88 -29.99 2.04
N VAL A 136 -1.68 -29.04 2.52
CA VAL A 136 -2.27 -29.06 3.86
C VAL A 136 -3.78 -28.98 3.71
N ASP A 137 -4.45 -30.05 4.13
CA ASP A 137 -5.91 -30.24 3.95
C ASP A 137 -6.32 -30.11 2.47
N ASN A 138 -6.96 -29.01 2.08
CA ASN A 138 -7.37 -28.69 0.71
C ASN A 138 -6.54 -27.56 0.08
N LEU A 139 -5.45 -27.13 0.72
CA LEU A 139 -4.64 -26.01 0.26
C LEU A 139 -3.32 -26.53 -0.33
N LEU A 140 -3.06 -26.17 -1.58
CA LEU A 140 -1.72 -26.27 -2.16
C LEU A 140 -0.97 -24.98 -1.82
N VAL A 141 0.21 -25.13 -1.22
CA VAL A 141 1.06 -24.01 -0.83
C VAL A 141 2.40 -24.14 -1.55
N GLY A 142 2.85 -23.05 -2.17
CA GLY A 142 4.09 -22.97 -2.95
C GLY A 142 4.93 -21.74 -2.56
N THR A 143 6.25 -21.86 -2.63
CA THR A 143 7.20 -20.73 -2.47
C THR A 143 8.56 -21.12 -3.05
N PHE A 144 9.40 -20.13 -3.35
CA PHE A 144 10.78 -20.35 -3.80
C PHE A 144 11.79 -20.36 -2.63
N THR A 145 11.34 -20.06 -1.40
CA THR A 145 12.20 -20.05 -0.20
C THR A 145 11.82 -21.11 0.82
N GLY A 146 12.73 -22.07 1.06
CA GLY A 146 12.51 -23.17 2.02
C GLY A 146 12.25 -22.69 3.46
N GLN A 147 12.90 -21.61 3.92
CA GLN A 147 12.65 -21.04 5.25
C GLN A 147 11.24 -20.45 5.38
N LEU A 148 10.71 -19.85 4.31
CA LEU A 148 9.35 -19.30 4.27
C LEU A 148 8.31 -20.43 4.30
N MET A 149 8.58 -21.54 3.60
CA MET A 149 7.76 -22.76 3.69
C MET A 149 7.70 -23.30 5.12
N GLU A 150 8.84 -23.39 5.81
CA GLU A 150 8.90 -23.87 7.20
C GLU A 150 8.15 -22.95 8.17
N ARG A 151 8.35 -21.63 8.06
CA ARG A 151 7.59 -20.62 8.83
C ARG A 151 6.09 -20.71 8.61
N THR A 152 5.67 -20.95 7.36
CA THR A 152 4.27 -21.16 6.99
C THR A 152 3.66 -22.37 7.70
N LEU A 153 4.38 -23.49 7.69
CA LEU A 153 3.94 -24.72 8.36
C LEU A 153 3.91 -24.60 9.89
N ASP A 154 4.78 -23.76 10.45
CA ASP A 154 4.89 -23.51 11.89
C ASP A 154 3.80 -22.58 12.41
N GLY A 155 3.45 -21.54 11.65
CA GLY A 155 2.43 -20.56 12.04
C GLY A 155 0.98 -21.00 11.81
N ARG A 156 0.74 -22.12 11.11
CA ARG A 156 -0.62 -22.46 10.63
C ARG A 156 -1.66 -22.67 11.72
N ASP A 157 -1.28 -23.18 12.88
CA ASP A 157 -2.23 -23.57 13.94
C ASP A 157 -2.64 -22.36 14.81
N VAL A 158 -2.08 -21.16 14.52
CA VAL A 158 -2.32 -19.91 15.27
C VAL A 158 -3.61 -19.20 14.80
N ASN A 159 -4.08 -19.45 13.57
CA ASN A 159 -5.23 -18.77 12.96
C ASN A 159 -5.19 -17.24 13.16
N TYR A 160 -4.01 -16.64 12.96
CA TYR A 160 -3.75 -15.23 13.27
C TYR A 160 -4.76 -14.30 12.59
N TRP A 161 -4.96 -14.49 11.28
CA TRP A 161 -5.83 -13.63 10.47
C TRP A 161 -7.30 -13.79 10.84
N GLU A 162 -7.78 -15.01 11.06
CA GLU A 162 -9.17 -15.27 11.47
C GLU A 162 -9.47 -14.70 12.87
N ASN A 163 -8.45 -14.63 13.73
CA ASN A 163 -8.57 -14.11 15.09
C ASN A 163 -8.33 -12.59 15.19
N ASN A 164 -7.74 -11.95 14.16
CA ASN A 164 -7.41 -10.53 14.20
C ASN A 164 -8.63 -9.64 13.96
N GLU A 165 -9.09 -8.93 14.99
CA GLU A 165 -10.29 -8.08 14.93
C GLU A 165 -10.15 -6.89 14.00
N GLN A 166 -8.97 -6.25 13.95
CA GLN A 166 -8.73 -5.09 13.08
C GLN A 166 -8.74 -5.49 11.61
N TYR A 167 -8.13 -6.64 11.28
CA TYR A 167 -8.21 -7.21 9.94
C TYR A 167 -9.66 -7.52 9.54
N LYS A 168 -10.41 -8.24 10.39
CA LYS A 168 -11.82 -8.58 10.12
C LYS A 168 -12.68 -7.35 9.88
N LEU A 169 -12.52 -6.32 10.71
CA LEU A 169 -13.28 -5.08 10.63
C LEU A 169 -13.17 -4.44 9.24
N ILE A 170 -11.95 -4.37 8.68
CA ILE A 170 -11.74 -3.72 7.37
C ILE A 170 -12.05 -4.65 6.20
N THR A 171 -11.96 -5.97 6.37
CA THR A 171 -12.29 -6.92 5.30
C THR A 171 -13.79 -7.04 5.06
N ASP A 172 -14.62 -6.82 6.10
CA ASP A 172 -16.08 -6.85 6.00
C ASP A 172 -16.64 -5.71 5.14
N GLU A 173 -15.88 -4.62 4.99
CA GLU A 173 -16.23 -3.48 4.13
C GLU A 173 -15.99 -3.75 2.64
N LEU A 174 -15.23 -4.80 2.29
CA LEU A 174 -14.89 -5.12 0.90
C LEU A 174 -15.99 -5.87 0.16
N SER A 175 -16.08 -5.62 -1.15
CA SER A 175 -17.05 -6.33 -1.99
C SER A 175 -16.66 -7.80 -2.18
N THR A 176 -17.66 -8.68 -2.09
CA THR A 176 -17.48 -10.11 -2.41
C THR A 176 -17.44 -10.39 -3.91
N ARG A 177 -17.70 -9.39 -4.77
CA ARG A 177 -17.81 -9.56 -6.23
C ARG A 177 -16.55 -9.18 -7.00
N LYS A 178 -15.53 -8.66 -6.31
CA LYS A 178 -14.32 -8.19 -6.97
C LYS A 178 -13.40 -9.35 -7.27
N LEU A 179 -12.76 -9.30 -8.43
CA LEU A 179 -11.80 -10.32 -8.86
C LEU A 179 -10.60 -10.32 -7.91
N PHE A 180 -10.11 -9.13 -7.56
CA PHE A 180 -8.93 -8.94 -6.75
C PHE A 180 -9.21 -8.14 -5.48
N LYS A 181 -8.56 -8.53 -4.39
CA LYS A 181 -8.43 -7.74 -3.18
C LYS A 181 -6.96 -7.60 -2.80
N PHE A 182 -6.61 -6.47 -2.20
CA PHE A 182 -5.27 -6.18 -1.72
C PHE A 182 -5.33 -5.85 -0.24
N TYR A 183 -4.47 -6.50 0.55
CA TYR A 183 -4.33 -6.26 1.97
C TYR A 183 -2.90 -5.84 2.27
N PHE A 184 -2.71 -4.83 3.11
CA PHE A 184 -1.39 -4.35 3.51
C PHE A 184 -1.24 -4.40 5.02
N ASN A 185 -0.10 -4.91 5.51
CA ASN A 185 0.24 -4.96 6.92
C ASN A 185 1.27 -3.88 7.25
N TYR A 186 0.83 -2.83 7.96
CA TYR A 186 1.67 -1.69 8.26
C TYR A 186 2.83 -2.02 9.19
N ARG A 187 2.76 -3.11 9.97
CA ARG A 187 3.88 -3.58 10.81
C ARG A 187 5.14 -3.85 9.98
N SER A 188 4.98 -4.30 8.74
CA SER A 188 6.09 -4.66 7.85
C SER A 188 6.56 -3.50 6.96
N LEU A 189 5.86 -2.36 6.98
CA LEU A 189 6.14 -1.20 6.13
C LEU A 189 7.59 -0.70 6.26
N PRO A 190 8.18 -0.48 7.46
CA PRO A 190 9.52 0.08 7.56
C PRO A 190 10.56 -0.83 6.90
N GLY A 191 10.50 -2.14 7.16
CA GLY A 191 11.41 -3.13 6.58
C GLY A 191 11.23 -3.32 5.08
N PHE A 192 10.00 -3.19 4.56
CA PHE A 192 9.75 -3.29 3.13
C PHE A 192 10.27 -2.06 2.36
N VAL A 193 10.02 -0.85 2.87
CA VAL A 193 10.47 0.38 2.22
C VAL A 193 12.00 0.51 2.24
N SER A 194 12.66 0.02 3.29
CA SER A 194 14.13 0.08 3.40
C SER A 194 14.87 -0.71 2.33
N ILE A 195 14.22 -1.63 1.62
CA ILE A 195 14.80 -2.34 0.46
C ILE A 195 15.04 -1.37 -0.70
N TYR A 196 14.18 -0.35 -0.84
CA TYR A 196 14.16 0.54 -2.01
C TYR A 196 14.69 1.94 -1.72
N ALA A 197 14.60 2.40 -0.47
CA ALA A 197 14.93 3.75 -0.10
C ALA A 197 15.57 3.83 1.29
N GLU A 198 16.75 4.45 1.35
CA GLU A 198 17.43 4.81 2.60
C GLU A 198 16.72 5.99 3.29
N ASP A 199 16.94 6.15 4.59
CA ASP A 199 16.48 7.29 5.40
C ASP A 199 14.96 7.52 5.45
N MET A 200 14.15 6.48 5.18
CA MET A 200 12.68 6.57 5.22
C MET A 200 12.07 6.21 6.58
N GLU A 201 12.88 5.84 7.57
CA GLU A 201 12.41 5.40 8.90
C GLU A 201 11.59 6.47 9.63
N GLU A 202 11.97 7.75 9.51
CA GLU A 202 11.27 8.87 10.14
C GLU A 202 9.80 8.99 9.67
N TYR A 203 9.49 8.48 8.48
CA TYR A 203 8.14 8.49 7.92
C TYR A 203 7.41 7.15 8.08
N THR A 204 8.11 6.03 7.88
CA THR A 204 7.49 4.70 7.87
C THR A 204 7.20 4.19 9.28
N VAL A 205 8.05 4.46 10.27
CA VAL A 205 7.85 4.00 11.66
C VAL A 205 6.64 4.66 12.32
N PRO A 206 6.40 5.97 12.19
CA PRO A 206 5.16 6.56 12.69
C PRO A 206 3.92 5.99 12.00
N MET A 207 3.98 5.76 10.68
CA MET A 207 2.86 5.16 9.95
C MET A 207 2.59 3.72 10.38
N SER A 208 3.64 2.91 10.59
CA SER A 208 3.52 1.53 11.07
C SER A 208 2.95 1.41 12.48
N LYS A 209 3.02 2.48 13.26
CA LYS A 209 2.47 2.58 14.62
C LYS A 209 1.07 3.18 14.66
N ALA A 210 0.68 3.93 13.63
CA ALA A 210 -0.60 4.61 13.54
C ALA A 210 -1.68 3.77 12.85
N LEU A 211 -1.27 2.84 11.99
CA LEU A 211 -2.15 1.98 11.20
C LEU A 211 -1.78 0.51 11.43
N THR A 212 -2.78 -0.36 11.41
CA THR A 212 -2.58 -1.82 11.55
C THR A 212 -2.61 -2.49 10.18
N PHE A 213 -3.76 -2.44 9.51
CA PHE A 213 -3.95 -3.00 8.17
C PHE A 213 -4.69 -2.04 7.25
N SER A 214 -4.49 -2.21 5.95
CA SER A 214 -5.43 -1.74 4.92
C SER A 214 -6.00 -2.91 4.16
N ALA A 215 -7.21 -2.71 3.64
CA ALA A 215 -7.90 -3.66 2.77
C ALA A 215 -8.54 -2.88 1.63
N PHE A 216 -8.34 -3.34 0.39
CA PHE A 216 -8.81 -2.66 -0.81
C PHE A 216 -9.44 -3.66 -1.80
N ASP A 217 -10.54 -3.24 -2.40
CA ASP A 217 -11.03 -3.79 -3.66
C ASP A 217 -10.14 -3.26 -4.79
N VAL A 218 -9.60 -4.18 -5.60
CA VAL A 218 -8.73 -3.81 -6.72
C VAL A 218 -9.53 -3.88 -8.02
N ASN A 219 -9.47 -2.81 -8.81
CA ASN A 219 -10.05 -2.74 -10.13
C ASN A 219 -8.97 -2.47 -11.17
N LEU A 220 -8.84 -3.41 -12.09
CA LEU A 220 -7.88 -3.34 -13.19
C LEU A 220 -8.63 -3.11 -14.49
N GLU A 221 -8.47 -1.93 -15.07
CA GLU A 221 -8.91 -1.55 -16.41
C GLU A 221 -7.68 -1.37 -17.31
N ASP A 222 -7.87 -1.31 -18.63
CA ASP A 222 -6.77 -1.31 -19.62
C ASP A 222 -5.60 -0.38 -19.26
N ASN A 223 -5.89 0.84 -18.78
CA ASN A 223 -4.89 1.86 -18.45
C ASN A 223 -5.09 2.47 -17.06
N LYS A 224 -5.89 1.84 -16.19
CA LYS A 224 -6.19 2.34 -14.84
C LYS A 224 -6.21 1.20 -13.83
N LEU A 225 -5.41 1.34 -12.78
CA LEU A 225 -5.45 0.52 -11.58
C LEU A 225 -6.07 1.38 -10.48
N SER A 226 -7.19 0.96 -9.89
CA SER A 226 -7.72 1.60 -8.69
C SER A 226 -7.79 0.61 -7.53
N LEU A 227 -7.50 1.14 -6.34
CA LEU A 227 -7.60 0.44 -5.07
C LEU A 227 -8.57 1.27 -4.22
N ASP A 228 -9.73 0.70 -3.94
CA ASP A 228 -10.82 1.35 -3.20
C ASP A 228 -11.02 0.61 -1.88
N GLY A 229 -10.84 1.28 -0.74
CA GLY A 229 -10.78 0.57 0.55
C GLY A 229 -10.56 1.46 1.76
N CYS A 230 -10.20 0.84 2.88
CA CYS A 230 -10.02 1.51 4.16
C CYS A 230 -8.80 0.97 4.93
N SER A 231 -8.36 1.76 5.92
CA SER A 231 -7.27 1.40 6.84
C SER A 231 -7.78 1.39 8.28
N ALA A 232 -7.37 0.39 9.04
CA ALA A 232 -7.63 0.30 10.46
C ALA A 232 -6.59 1.10 11.26
N LEU A 233 -7.08 1.98 12.12
CA LEU A 233 -6.24 2.74 13.05
C LEU A 233 -5.68 1.84 14.15
N ASP A 234 -4.47 2.14 14.59
CA ASP A 234 -3.94 1.69 15.88
C ASP A 234 -4.17 2.76 16.96
N SER A 235 -3.82 2.44 18.19
CA SER A 235 -3.97 3.24 19.40
C SER A 235 -3.04 4.46 19.48
N MET A 236 -2.04 4.57 18.61
CA MET A 236 -1.06 5.66 18.70
C MET A 236 -1.61 6.98 18.15
N PRO A 237 -1.37 8.12 18.83
CA PRO A 237 -1.76 9.41 18.30
C PRO A 237 -1.13 9.68 16.93
N SER A 238 -1.96 10.15 15.99
CA SER A 238 -1.52 10.43 14.63
C SER A 238 -2.47 11.40 13.93
N TYR A 239 -2.06 11.94 12.79
CA TYR A 239 -2.95 12.72 11.93
C TYR A 239 -4.08 11.85 11.34
N PHE A 240 -3.89 10.53 11.18
CA PHE A 240 -4.96 9.62 10.76
C PHE A 240 -6.06 9.53 11.83
N SER A 241 -5.68 9.45 13.10
CA SER A 241 -6.62 9.52 14.22
C SER A 241 -7.37 10.85 14.21
N ALA A 242 -6.67 11.95 13.95
CA ALA A 242 -7.30 13.27 13.87
C ALA A 242 -8.29 13.41 12.70
N LEU A 243 -7.98 12.80 11.55
CA LEU A 243 -8.90 12.72 10.41
C LEU A 243 -10.14 11.89 10.74
N SER A 244 -9.99 10.81 11.52
CA SER A 244 -11.13 9.98 11.92
C SER A 244 -12.08 10.66 12.91
N ASP A 245 -11.62 11.67 13.65
CA ASP A 245 -12.43 12.46 14.58
C ASP A 245 -13.31 13.51 13.88
N VAL A 246 -13.09 13.75 12.59
CA VAL A 246 -13.82 14.77 11.82
C VAL A 246 -14.60 14.16 10.67
N LYS A 247 -15.64 14.87 10.22
CA LYS A 247 -16.39 14.46 9.04
C LYS A 247 -15.52 14.60 7.78
N PRO A 248 -15.62 13.68 6.80
CA PRO A 248 -14.90 13.81 5.54
C PRO A 248 -15.38 15.03 4.75
N GLY A 249 -14.45 15.67 4.04
CA GLY A 249 -14.70 16.76 3.10
C GLY A 249 -14.74 16.26 1.65
N GLU A 250 -15.31 17.07 0.75
CA GLU A 250 -15.29 16.77 -0.69
C GLU A 250 -13.93 17.16 -1.31
N MET A 251 -13.47 16.36 -2.28
CA MET A 251 -12.27 16.66 -3.06
C MET A 251 -12.68 17.40 -4.34
N HIS A 252 -11.98 18.50 -4.64
CA HIS A 252 -12.22 19.32 -5.83
C HIS A 252 -10.92 19.69 -6.55
N ALA A 253 -9.75 19.54 -5.93
CA ALA A 253 -8.48 19.92 -6.52
C ALA A 253 -8.22 19.24 -7.87
N TYR A 254 -8.69 17.99 -8.05
CA TYR A 254 -8.58 17.25 -9.31
C TYR A 254 -9.23 17.97 -10.51
N GLU A 255 -10.17 18.89 -10.29
CA GLU A 255 -10.85 19.65 -11.34
C GLU A 255 -9.91 20.69 -12.00
N ILE A 256 -8.87 21.13 -11.27
CA ILE A 256 -7.93 22.16 -11.75
C ILE A 256 -6.53 21.62 -12.07
N ILE A 257 -6.18 20.40 -11.66
CA ILE A 257 -4.81 19.89 -11.87
C ILE A 257 -4.45 19.73 -13.35
N SER A 258 -3.14 19.69 -13.63
CA SER A 258 -2.60 19.49 -14.98
C SER A 258 -2.70 18.02 -15.40
N ASP A 259 -2.80 17.75 -16.70
CA ASP A 259 -2.64 16.39 -17.24
C ASP A 259 -1.19 15.88 -17.11
N GLN A 260 -0.24 16.78 -16.84
CA GLN A 260 1.15 16.45 -16.50
C GLN A 260 1.34 16.08 -15.03
N THR A 261 0.26 15.90 -14.25
CA THR A 261 0.37 15.48 -12.85
C THR A 261 0.92 14.06 -12.76
N ALA A 262 2.03 13.89 -12.05
CA ALA A 262 2.62 12.58 -11.78
C ALA A 262 2.23 12.02 -10.42
N LEU A 263 1.97 12.89 -9.43
CA LEU A 263 1.47 12.52 -8.11
C LEU A 263 0.42 13.54 -7.66
N TYR A 264 -0.70 13.04 -7.15
CA TYR A 264 -1.74 13.81 -6.49
C TYR A 264 -2.07 13.12 -5.16
N VAL A 265 -1.89 13.83 -4.06
CA VAL A 265 -2.26 13.39 -2.72
C VAL A 265 -3.23 14.41 -2.16
N SER A 266 -4.43 13.99 -1.75
CA SER A 266 -5.44 14.88 -1.19
C SER A 266 -5.89 14.41 0.19
N ILE A 267 -6.11 15.39 1.07
CA ILE A 267 -6.63 15.20 2.41
C ILE A 267 -7.91 16.02 2.51
N GLY A 268 -9.04 15.33 2.71
CA GLY A 268 -10.36 15.93 2.85
C GLY A 268 -10.84 15.96 4.31
N PHE A 269 -11.42 17.08 4.72
CA PHE A 269 -12.03 17.29 6.05
C PHE A 269 -13.18 18.29 5.92
N LYS A 270 -14.30 18.11 6.61
CA LYS A 270 -15.45 19.03 6.45
C LYS A 270 -15.21 20.41 7.06
N ASN A 271 -14.30 20.50 8.04
CA ASN A 271 -13.97 21.74 8.71
C ASN A 271 -12.51 21.72 9.15
N TYR A 272 -11.68 22.57 8.54
CA TYR A 272 -10.25 22.65 8.85
C TYR A 272 -9.98 22.94 10.32
N ASN A 273 -10.71 23.86 10.95
CA ASN A 273 -10.47 24.24 12.34
C ASN A 273 -10.76 23.09 13.30
N MET A 274 -11.80 22.28 13.03
CA MET A 274 -12.05 21.06 13.80
C MET A 274 -10.96 20.02 13.58
N PHE A 275 -10.51 19.84 12.34
CA PHE A 275 -9.40 18.92 12.04
C PHE A 275 -8.11 19.35 12.75
N PHE A 276 -7.75 20.63 12.65
CA PHE A 276 -6.57 21.17 13.30
C PHE A 276 -6.64 21.07 14.83
N GLN A 277 -7.81 21.32 15.43
CA GLN A 277 -7.99 21.11 16.86
C GLN A 277 -7.79 19.64 17.25
N SER A 278 -8.40 18.71 16.51
CA SER A 278 -8.19 17.28 16.76
C SER A 278 -6.72 16.89 16.57
N LEU A 279 -6.03 17.44 15.57
CA LEU A 279 -4.60 17.24 15.36
C LEU A 279 -3.79 17.66 16.61
N VAL A 280 -4.03 18.86 17.12
CA VAL A 280 -3.39 19.36 18.35
C VAL A 280 -3.72 18.47 19.54
N ASP A 281 -4.97 18.03 19.69
CA ASP A 281 -5.39 17.17 20.79
C ASP A 281 -4.73 15.79 20.72
N GLN A 282 -4.60 15.20 19.52
CA GLN A 282 -3.92 13.92 19.33
C GLN A 282 -2.44 14.04 19.67
N TYR A 283 -1.71 14.99 19.06
CA TYR A 283 -0.27 15.14 19.32
C TYR A 283 0.04 15.67 20.73
N GLY A 284 -0.92 16.32 21.39
CA GLY A 284 -0.79 16.70 22.81
C GLY A 284 -0.90 15.52 23.78
N LYS A 285 -1.46 14.38 23.37
CA LYS A 285 -1.51 13.16 24.20
C LYS A 285 -0.10 12.59 24.36
N GLY A 286 0.46 12.79 25.55
CA GLY A 286 1.75 12.21 25.93
C GLY A 286 2.95 13.14 25.74
N ASN A 287 2.78 14.34 25.19
CA ASN A 287 3.87 15.33 25.13
C ASN A 287 3.36 16.79 25.25
N ALA A 288 3.14 17.24 26.49
CA ALA A 288 2.71 18.60 26.77
C ALA A 288 3.76 19.66 26.38
N GLN A 289 5.06 19.31 26.44
CA GLN A 289 6.14 20.23 26.11
C GLN A 289 6.15 20.59 24.63
N ASP A 290 5.97 19.62 23.73
CA ASP A 290 5.91 19.87 22.28
C ASP A 290 4.76 20.83 21.92
N MET A 291 3.62 20.72 22.62
CA MET A 291 2.50 21.62 22.41
C MET A 291 2.76 23.03 22.94
N GLU A 292 3.45 23.16 24.08
CA GLU A 292 3.89 24.46 24.58
C GLU A 292 4.89 25.12 23.63
N ASP A 293 5.84 24.35 23.11
CA ASP A 293 6.85 24.82 22.15
C ASP A 293 6.20 25.23 20.83
N TYR A 294 5.25 24.43 20.31
CA TYR A 294 4.46 24.79 19.13
C TYR A 294 3.72 26.12 19.33
N ALA A 295 2.98 26.25 20.43
CA ALA A 295 2.26 27.48 20.74
C ALA A 295 3.20 28.69 20.91
N GLY A 296 4.38 28.48 21.50
CA GLY A 296 5.44 29.49 21.61
C GLY A 296 5.98 29.93 20.25
N ASN A 297 6.21 28.98 19.34
CA ASN A 297 6.66 29.23 17.98
C ASN A 297 5.62 30.00 17.17
N VAL A 298 4.34 29.62 17.24
CA VAL A 298 3.24 30.35 16.59
C VAL A 298 3.20 31.80 17.09
N LYS A 299 3.24 32.04 18.41
CA LYS A 299 3.28 33.40 18.98
C LYS A 299 4.50 34.19 18.51
N THR A 300 5.64 33.53 18.37
CA THR A 300 6.88 34.16 17.87
C THR A 300 6.72 34.58 16.42
N VAL A 301 6.17 33.71 15.55
CA VAL A 301 5.87 34.01 14.15
C VAL A 301 4.86 35.15 14.03
N GLU A 302 3.76 35.09 14.78
CA GLU A 302 2.72 36.13 14.80
C GLU A 302 3.29 37.49 15.21
N LYS A 303 4.10 37.53 16.27
CA LYS A 303 4.77 38.76 16.72
C LYS A 303 5.82 39.26 15.73
N TRP A 304 6.60 38.35 15.14
CA TRP A 304 7.65 38.71 14.20
C TRP A 304 7.06 39.27 12.90
N PHE A 305 6.00 38.68 12.36
CA PHE A 305 5.40 39.14 11.11
C PHE A 305 4.21 40.08 11.31
N ASP A 306 3.77 40.35 12.54
CA ASP A 306 2.56 41.16 12.80
C ASP A 306 1.34 40.62 12.02
N ILE A 307 1.12 39.31 12.18
CA ILE A 307 0.00 38.55 11.61
C ILE A 307 -0.70 37.77 12.72
N ASN A 308 -1.91 37.31 12.44
CA ASN A 308 -2.58 36.29 13.25
C ASN A 308 -2.79 35.06 12.36
N VAL A 309 -2.15 33.94 12.67
CA VAL A 309 -2.12 32.74 11.82
C VAL A 309 -3.53 32.19 11.64
N GLN A 310 -4.30 32.14 12.73
CA GLN A 310 -5.69 31.68 12.70
C GLN A 310 -6.53 32.50 11.70
N LYS A 311 -6.58 33.82 11.89
CA LYS A 311 -7.39 34.73 11.07
C LYS A 311 -6.87 34.90 9.64
N ASN A 312 -5.56 34.94 9.46
CA ASN A 312 -4.96 35.27 8.16
C ASN A 312 -4.72 34.04 7.29
N PHE A 313 -4.71 32.84 7.85
CA PHE A 313 -4.46 31.61 7.11
C PHE A 313 -5.52 30.53 7.36
N PHE A 314 -5.73 30.10 8.61
CA PHE A 314 -6.56 28.91 8.89
C PHE A 314 -8.07 29.12 8.67
N ASP A 315 -8.62 30.28 9.03
CA ASP A 315 -10.07 30.51 9.03
C ASP A 315 -10.74 30.42 7.65
N TRP A 316 -9.98 30.67 6.57
CA TRP A 316 -10.52 30.59 5.20
C TRP A 316 -10.31 29.23 4.54
N ILE A 317 -9.54 28.32 5.15
CA ILE A 317 -9.33 26.98 4.63
C ILE A 317 -10.68 26.24 4.62
N GLY A 318 -10.99 25.68 3.46
CA GLY A 318 -12.20 24.94 3.20
C GLY A 318 -12.08 23.49 3.62
N GLU A 319 -12.35 22.61 2.66
CA GLU A 319 -12.57 21.18 2.94
C GLU A 319 -11.47 20.25 2.44
N GLU A 320 -10.45 20.80 1.76
CA GLU A 320 -9.42 20.00 1.09
C GLU A 320 -8.07 20.73 1.11
N ILE A 321 -7.01 19.96 1.41
CA ILE A 321 -5.63 20.33 1.07
C ILE A 321 -5.07 19.21 0.19
N ALA A 322 -4.54 19.58 -0.97
CA ALA A 322 -3.91 18.65 -1.90
C ALA A 322 -2.49 19.06 -2.25
N PHE A 323 -1.63 18.05 -2.43
CA PHE A 323 -0.26 18.18 -2.90
C PHE A 323 -0.14 17.53 -4.26
N ILE A 324 0.49 18.26 -5.18
CA ILE A 324 0.66 17.85 -6.57
C ILE A 324 2.15 17.90 -6.91
N LYS A 325 2.64 16.82 -7.50
CA LYS A 325 3.95 16.79 -8.16
C LYS A 325 3.72 16.61 -9.65
N LEU A 326 4.24 17.55 -10.44
CA LEU A 326 4.21 17.44 -11.89
C LEU A 326 5.27 16.43 -12.35
N ARG A 327 5.07 15.90 -13.55
CA ARG A 327 6.05 15.06 -14.23
C ARG A 327 7.41 15.77 -14.25
N PRO A 328 8.48 15.12 -13.75
CA PRO A 328 9.79 15.74 -13.72
C PRO A 328 10.31 15.98 -15.14
N ILE A 329 10.88 17.17 -15.34
CA ILE A 329 11.66 17.56 -16.51
C ILE A 329 13.13 17.77 -16.08
N SER A 330 14.04 17.99 -17.04
CA SER A 330 15.47 18.12 -16.74
C SER A 330 15.83 19.22 -15.73
N SER A 331 14.98 20.24 -15.58
CA SER A 331 15.14 21.33 -14.62
C SER A 331 14.33 21.16 -13.34
N SER A 332 13.60 20.05 -13.17
CA SER A 332 12.79 19.81 -11.97
C SER A 332 13.66 19.55 -10.76
N ARG A 333 13.29 20.18 -9.64
CA ARG A 333 13.92 19.96 -8.34
C ARG A 333 13.02 19.12 -7.45
N LEU A 334 13.60 18.51 -6.41
CA LEU A 334 12.84 17.67 -5.49
C LEU A 334 11.74 18.47 -4.77
N GLU A 335 12.02 19.74 -4.50
CA GLU A 335 11.16 20.67 -3.77
C GLU A 335 10.06 21.30 -4.64
N ASP A 336 10.03 21.02 -5.95
CA ASP A 336 9.00 21.53 -6.84
C ASP A 336 7.68 20.78 -6.59
N VAL A 337 6.90 21.31 -5.65
CA VAL A 337 5.58 20.80 -5.23
C VAL A 337 4.56 21.93 -5.30
N ILE A 338 3.35 21.61 -5.76
CA ILE A 338 2.20 22.53 -5.76
C ILE A 338 1.28 22.13 -4.61
N ALA A 339 0.99 23.07 -3.72
CA ALA A 339 -0.06 22.92 -2.72
C ALA A 339 -1.35 23.62 -3.21
N VAL A 340 -2.46 22.90 -3.20
CA VAL A 340 -3.80 23.40 -3.51
C VAL A 340 -4.61 23.37 -2.22
N ILE A 341 -5.17 24.52 -1.84
CA ILE A 341 -5.95 24.66 -0.62
C ILE A 341 -7.34 25.15 -1.04
N HIS A 342 -8.35 24.31 -0.81
CA HIS A 342 -9.73 24.70 -1.01
C HIS A 342 -10.09 25.82 -0.01
N THR A 343 -10.94 26.77 -0.41
CA THR A 343 -11.35 27.89 0.44
C THR A 343 -12.86 28.03 0.49
N ASN A 344 -13.39 28.31 1.68
CA ASN A 344 -14.80 28.63 1.87
C ASN A 344 -15.17 30.02 1.31
N ASN A 345 -14.19 30.92 1.23
CA ASN A 345 -14.38 32.28 0.73
C ASN A 345 -13.09 32.83 0.12
N ILE A 346 -13.07 32.94 -1.21
CA ILE A 346 -11.91 33.41 -1.96
C ILE A 346 -11.47 34.83 -1.59
N ASN A 347 -12.39 35.70 -1.16
CA ASN A 347 -12.05 37.06 -0.77
C ASN A 347 -11.28 37.08 0.56
N ASP A 348 -11.69 36.26 1.52
CA ASP A 348 -11.02 36.14 2.82
C ASP A 348 -9.62 35.50 2.63
N ALA A 349 -9.53 34.48 1.78
CA ALA A 349 -8.26 33.85 1.42
C ALA A 349 -7.28 34.85 0.77
N LYS A 350 -7.76 35.62 -0.23
CA LYS A 350 -6.95 36.66 -0.88
C LYS A 350 -6.47 37.72 0.12
N ALA A 351 -7.38 38.26 0.95
CA ALA A 351 -7.04 39.27 1.94
C ALA A 351 -6.04 38.75 2.99
N GLY A 352 -6.22 37.50 3.45
CA GLY A 352 -5.32 36.82 4.39
C GLY A 352 -3.92 36.64 3.82
N MET A 353 -3.83 36.07 2.62
CA MET A 353 -2.56 35.84 1.92
C MET A 353 -1.85 37.14 1.57
N GLU A 354 -2.56 38.16 1.08
CA GLU A 354 -1.98 39.48 0.82
C GLU A 354 -1.36 40.10 2.07
N ARG A 355 -2.02 39.99 3.23
CA ARG A 355 -1.47 40.47 4.51
C ARG A 355 -0.18 39.72 4.85
N ILE A 356 -0.19 38.39 4.77
CA ILE A 356 0.98 37.54 5.07
C ILE A 356 2.15 37.92 4.15
N THR A 357 1.92 37.92 2.83
CA THR A 357 2.95 38.26 1.83
C THR A 357 3.51 39.66 2.05
N LYS A 358 2.65 40.66 2.33
CA LYS A 358 3.09 42.03 2.60
C LYS A 358 4.00 42.12 3.83
N GLN A 359 3.68 41.39 4.89
CA GLN A 359 4.48 41.42 6.11
C GLN A 359 5.80 40.66 5.96
N ILE A 360 5.79 39.52 5.27
CA ILE A 360 7.02 38.76 4.98
C ILE A 360 7.99 39.59 4.13
N ARG A 361 7.51 40.23 3.05
CA ARG A 361 8.34 41.10 2.20
C ARG A 361 9.03 42.26 2.94
N LYS A 362 8.44 42.75 4.05
CA LYS A 362 9.08 43.79 4.88
C LYS A 362 10.28 43.28 5.67
N ARG A 363 10.35 41.97 5.91
CA ARG A 363 11.32 41.35 6.83
C ARG A 363 12.18 40.26 6.20
N SER A 364 11.98 39.94 4.91
CA SER A 364 12.78 38.97 4.18
C SER A 364 12.96 39.37 2.70
N PRO A 365 14.02 38.90 2.02
CA PRO A 365 14.26 39.18 0.60
C PRO A 365 13.43 38.29 -0.35
N LEU A 366 12.43 37.57 0.15
CA LEU A 366 11.64 36.64 -0.65
C LEU A 366 10.82 37.36 -1.72
N LYS A 367 10.83 36.80 -2.93
CA LYS A 367 10.01 37.24 -4.06
C LYS A 367 8.76 36.37 -4.14
N PHE A 368 7.65 37.00 -4.51
CA PHE A 368 6.35 36.34 -4.63
C PHE A 368 5.72 36.82 -5.92
N ASP A 369 5.33 35.88 -6.77
CA ASP A 369 4.60 36.13 -8.01
C ASP A 369 3.17 35.63 -7.83
N ILE A 370 2.21 36.41 -8.32
CA ILE A 370 0.78 36.07 -8.29
C ILE A 370 0.35 35.82 -9.72
N ILE A 371 -0.21 34.65 -9.96
CA ILE A 371 -0.66 34.22 -11.28
C ILE A 371 -2.09 33.71 -11.11
N ASP A 372 -3.00 34.19 -11.95
CA ASP A 372 -4.33 33.60 -12.06
C ASP A 372 -4.21 32.26 -12.80
N TYR A 373 -4.48 31.16 -12.11
CA TYR A 373 -4.41 29.81 -12.65
C TYR A 373 -5.82 29.22 -12.76
N LYS A 374 -6.20 28.79 -13.97
CA LYS A 374 -7.47 28.13 -14.33
C LYS A 374 -8.68 28.60 -13.50
N THR A 375 -9.39 29.61 -14.01
CA THR A 375 -10.65 30.06 -13.40
C THR A 375 -11.75 29.04 -13.69
N ILE A 376 -12.17 28.26 -12.69
CA ILE A 376 -13.46 27.55 -12.75
C ILE A 376 -14.55 28.63 -12.63
N LYS A 377 -15.44 28.68 -13.62
CA LYS A 377 -16.58 29.60 -13.64
C LYS A 377 -17.76 29.07 -12.85
#